data_AF-A0A3R7F745-F1
#
_entry.id   AF-A0A3R7F745-F1
#
_cell.length_a   1.000
_cell.length_b   1.000
_cell.length_c   1.000
_cell.angle_alpha   90.00
_cell.angle_beta   90.00
_cell.angle_gamma   90.00
#
_symmetry.space_group_name_H-M   'P 1'
#
loop_
_entity.id
_entity.type
_entity.pdbx_description
1 polymer ?
#
loop_
_entity_poly.entity_id
_entity_poly.type
_entity_poly.pdbx_seq_one_letter_code
_entity_poly.pdbx_strand_id
1 'polypeptide(L)'
;MEKLKELGHRFPKTRAEYIVSARKYSDSIKRIIKESENSKELRNWLVENIHGIGMKEASHFLRNIGYTDLAILDFHILDLLAKYGIIEKPKRLTKSIYLQIEKELRRIAELAGLNMAELDLYLWYMETGKILK
;
A
#
# COMPACT_ATOMS: atom_id res chain seq x y z
N MET A 1 -24.06 4.15 1.77
CA MET A 1 -24.10 2.70 1.49
C MET A 1 -24.70 2.44 0.11
N GLU A 2 -25.90 2.96 -0.16
CA GLU A 2 -26.63 2.75 -1.43
C GLU A 2 -25.79 3.09 -2.66
N LYS A 3 -25.11 4.24 -2.65
CA LYS A 3 -24.22 4.62 -3.77
C LYS A 3 -23.10 3.61 -4.07
N LEU A 4 -22.45 3.04 -3.05
CA LEU A 4 -21.39 2.04 -3.27
C LEU A 4 -21.96 0.73 -3.83
N LYS A 5 -23.18 0.37 -3.44
CA LYS A 5 -23.88 -0.81 -3.95
C LYS A 5 -24.31 -0.60 -5.41
N GLU A 6 -24.88 0.57 -5.72
CA GLU A 6 -25.26 0.96 -7.08
C GLU A 6 -24.06 0.96 -8.05
N LEU A 7 -22.90 1.40 -7.57
CA LEU A 7 -21.65 1.40 -8.35
C LEU A 7 -20.95 0.03 -8.40
N GLY A 8 -21.59 -1.04 -7.91
CA GLY A 8 -21.11 -2.42 -8.06
C GLY A 8 -20.01 -2.86 -7.09
N HIS A 9 -19.74 -2.11 -6.01
CA HIS A 9 -18.72 -2.52 -5.05
C HIS A 9 -19.14 -3.78 -4.28
N ARG A 10 -18.29 -4.81 -4.25
CA ARG A 10 -18.57 -6.13 -3.64
C ARG A 10 -18.86 -6.09 -2.12
N PHE A 11 -18.29 -5.11 -1.41
CA PHE A 11 -18.44 -4.93 0.05
C PHE A 11 -18.93 -3.53 0.44
N PRO A 12 -20.14 -3.12 0.02
CA PRO A 12 -20.56 -1.72 0.09
C PRO A 12 -20.84 -1.26 1.53
N LYS A 13 -21.36 -2.15 2.37
CA LYS A 13 -21.66 -1.86 3.78
C LYS A 13 -20.37 -1.60 4.57
N THR A 14 -19.46 -2.58 4.59
CA THR A 14 -18.18 -2.49 5.30
C THR A 14 -17.33 -1.31 4.81
N ARG A 15 -17.26 -1.06 3.50
CA ARG A 15 -16.52 0.12 3.00
C ARG A 15 -17.16 1.44 3.39
N ALA A 16 -18.49 1.53 3.42
CA ALA A 16 -19.15 2.73 3.92
C ALA A 16 -18.83 2.97 5.40
N GLU A 17 -18.85 1.92 6.23
CA GLU A 17 -18.49 1.99 7.65
C GLU A 17 -17.04 2.49 7.83
N TYR A 18 -16.10 1.96 7.04
CA TYR A 18 -14.69 2.39 7.09
C TYR A 18 -14.52 3.86 6.72
N ILE A 19 -15.17 4.30 5.64
CA ILE A 19 -15.14 5.70 5.20
C ILE A 19 -15.71 6.61 6.27
N VAL A 20 -16.87 6.26 6.86
CA VAL A 20 -17.51 7.07 7.90
C VAL A 20 -16.64 7.14 9.15
N SER A 21 -16.08 6.02 9.60
CA SER A 21 -15.18 5.96 10.76
C SER A 21 -13.93 6.83 10.57
N ALA A 22 -13.35 6.84 9.36
CA ALA A 22 -12.17 7.65 9.04
C ALA A 22 -12.44 9.17 9.06
N ARG A 23 -13.70 9.63 8.93
CA ARG A 23 -14.05 11.07 8.91
C ARG A 23 -13.67 11.80 10.19
N LYS A 24 -13.52 11.10 11.32
CA LYS A 24 -13.05 11.72 12.57
C LYS A 24 -11.65 12.38 12.45
N TYR A 25 -10.90 12.03 11.40
CA TYR A 25 -9.60 12.63 11.09
C TYR A 25 -9.65 13.67 9.96
N SER A 26 -10.82 14.06 9.44
CA SER A 26 -10.94 14.96 8.28
C SER A 26 -10.16 16.28 8.45
N ASP A 27 -10.20 16.82 9.67
CA ASP A 27 -9.64 18.13 9.98
C ASP A 27 -8.17 18.05 10.39
N SER A 28 -7.69 16.86 10.78
CA SER A 28 -6.34 16.64 11.31
C SER A 28 -5.42 15.89 10.35
N ILE A 29 -5.95 15.12 9.38
CA ILE A 29 -5.14 14.23 8.53
C ILE A 29 -4.07 14.98 7.74
N LYS A 30 -4.38 16.17 7.21
CA LYS A 30 -3.40 17.01 6.50
C LYS A 30 -2.27 17.45 7.41
N ARG A 31 -2.60 17.82 8.65
CA ARG A 31 -1.62 18.23 9.66
C ARG A 31 -0.73 17.04 10.05
N ILE A 32 -1.32 15.89 10.33
CA ILE A 32 -0.62 14.65 10.68
C ILE A 32 0.36 14.24 9.57
N ILE A 33 -0.06 14.32 8.31
CA ILE A 33 0.82 14.04 7.16
C ILE A 33 1.98 15.05 7.12
N LYS A 34 1.70 16.35 7.29
CA LYS A 34 2.71 17.42 7.22
C LYS A 34 3.72 17.39 8.37
N GLU A 35 3.28 17.02 9.57
CA GLU A 35 4.10 16.96 10.78
C GLU A 35 4.93 15.67 10.85
N SER A 36 4.63 14.67 10.02
CA SER A 36 5.40 13.43 10.01
C SER A 36 6.70 13.61 9.20
N GLU A 37 7.83 13.35 9.86
CA GLU A 37 9.15 13.40 9.24
C GLU A 37 9.51 12.12 8.46
N ASN A 38 8.76 11.05 8.69
CA ASN A 38 9.11 9.71 8.22
C ASN A 38 7.89 8.97 7.67
N SER A 39 7.94 8.62 6.38
CA SER A 39 6.87 7.90 5.68
C SER A 39 6.52 6.56 6.33
N LYS A 40 7.50 5.87 6.94
CA LYS A 40 7.29 4.58 7.62
C LYS A 40 6.51 4.74 8.91
N GLU A 41 6.77 5.82 9.66
CA GLU A 41 6.02 6.16 10.86
C GLU A 41 4.61 6.61 10.51
N LEU A 42 4.47 7.46 9.48
CA LEU A 42 3.16 7.87 8.97
C LEU A 42 2.34 6.65 8.51
N ARG A 43 2.97 5.69 7.83
CA ARG A 43 2.32 4.43 7.46
C ARG A 43 1.84 3.66 8.68
N ASN A 44 2.69 3.50 9.70
CA ASN A 44 2.31 2.78 10.92
C ASN A 44 1.14 3.48 11.61
N TRP A 45 1.18 4.81 11.70
CA TRP A 45 0.10 5.61 12.25
C TRP A 45 -1.21 5.38 11.50
N LEU A 46 -1.19 5.38 10.16
CA LEU A 46 -2.38 5.12 9.33
C LEU A 46 -2.96 3.72 9.60
N VAL A 47 -2.10 2.70 9.67
CA VAL A 47 -2.52 1.31 9.94
C VAL A 47 -3.14 1.15 11.33
N GLU A 48 -2.62 1.86 12.32
CA GLU A 48 -3.09 1.78 13.70
C GLU A 48 -4.37 2.60 13.96
N ASN A 49 -4.55 3.70 13.24
CA ASN A 49 -5.62 4.67 13.53
C ASN A 49 -6.79 4.62 12.55
N ILE A 50 -6.58 4.20 11.30
CA ILE A 50 -7.60 4.25 10.26
C ILE A 50 -8.17 2.85 10.05
N HIS A 51 -9.39 2.64 10.55
CA HIS A 51 -10.05 1.35 10.45
C HIS A 51 -10.24 0.93 8.98
N GLY A 52 -9.84 -0.30 8.66
CA GLY A 52 -9.89 -0.84 7.29
C GLY A 52 -8.67 -0.56 6.42
N ILE A 53 -7.63 0.08 6.96
CA ILE A 53 -6.36 0.32 6.28
C ILE A 53 -5.29 -0.63 6.82
N GLY A 54 -4.75 -1.49 5.94
CA GLY A 54 -3.59 -2.33 6.22
C GLY A 54 -2.30 -1.72 5.68
N MET A 55 -1.19 -2.47 5.82
CA MET A 55 0.15 -2.03 5.35
C MET A 55 0.16 -1.64 3.88
N LYS A 56 -0.50 -2.43 3.02
CA LYS A 56 -0.60 -2.15 1.58
C LYS A 56 -1.43 -0.90 1.30
N GLU A 57 -2.63 -0.81 1.88
CA GLU A 57 -3.52 0.34 1.67
C GLU A 57 -2.88 1.65 2.16
N ALA A 58 -2.18 1.63 3.30
CA ALA A 58 -1.45 2.78 3.81
C ALA A 58 -0.28 3.17 2.89
N SER A 59 0.52 2.20 2.45
CA SER A 59 1.63 2.46 1.52
C SER A 59 1.13 3.00 0.18
N HIS A 60 0.03 2.45 -0.34
CA HIS A 60 -0.61 2.91 -1.59
C HIS A 60 -1.16 4.33 -1.47
N PHE A 61 -1.84 4.64 -0.35
CA PHE A 61 -2.29 5.99 -0.07
C PHE A 61 -1.13 7.00 -0.04
N LEU A 62 -0.05 6.67 0.68
CA LEU A 62 1.13 7.54 0.76
C LEU A 62 1.81 7.73 -0.59
N ARG A 63 1.91 6.67 -1.41
CA ARG A 63 2.44 6.79 -2.78
C ARG A 63 1.60 7.75 -3.62
N ASN A 64 0.28 7.63 -3.54
CA ASN A 64 -0.64 8.46 -4.33
C ASN A 64 -0.61 9.95 -3.94
N ILE A 65 -0.09 10.30 -2.77
CA ILE A 65 0.13 11.69 -2.35
C ILE A 65 1.60 12.14 -2.44
N GLY A 66 2.49 11.31 -3.00
CA GLY A 66 3.85 11.71 -3.39
C GLY A 66 5.01 11.05 -2.64
N TYR A 67 4.77 10.15 -1.69
CA TYR A 67 5.86 9.41 -1.02
C TYR A 67 6.40 8.30 -1.94
N THR A 68 7.72 8.15 -2.05
CA THR A 68 8.35 7.27 -3.05
C THR A 68 9.16 6.13 -2.47
N ASP A 69 9.16 5.95 -1.15
CA ASP A 69 10.09 5.06 -0.44
C ASP A 69 9.41 3.86 0.24
N LEU A 70 8.12 3.59 -0.03
CA LEU A 70 7.35 2.49 0.55
C LEU A 70 6.95 1.46 -0.52
N ALA A 71 7.00 0.17 -0.17
CA ALA A 71 6.50 -0.90 -1.05
C ALA A 71 4.98 -0.98 -1.00
N ILE A 72 4.35 -1.32 -2.13
CA ILE A 72 2.93 -1.69 -2.21
C ILE A 72 2.85 -3.19 -2.51
N LEU A 73 2.72 -4.02 -1.46
CA LEU A 73 2.69 -5.48 -1.62
C LEU A 73 1.25 -5.97 -1.73
N ASP A 74 0.79 -6.21 -2.96
CA ASP A 74 -0.46 -6.90 -3.25
C ASP A 74 -0.23 -8.35 -3.70
N PHE A 75 -1.30 -9.06 -4.07
CA PHE A 75 -1.17 -10.47 -4.46
C PHE A 75 -0.39 -10.64 -5.78
N HIS A 76 -0.52 -9.70 -6.73
CA HIS A 76 0.18 -9.72 -8.01
C HIS A 76 1.68 -9.54 -7.81
N ILE A 77 2.09 -8.56 -7.01
CA ILE A 77 3.49 -8.33 -6.67
C ILE A 77 4.07 -9.54 -5.92
N LEU A 78 3.34 -10.10 -4.95
CA LEU A 78 3.80 -11.30 -4.24
C LEU A 78 3.93 -12.51 -5.18
N ASP A 79 3.01 -12.70 -6.12
CA ASP A 79 3.08 -13.76 -7.13
C ASP A 79 4.28 -13.58 -8.06
N LEU A 80 4.51 -12.36 -8.53
CA LEU A 80 5.65 -12.01 -9.36
C LEU A 80 6.97 -12.29 -8.64
N LEU A 81 7.13 -11.81 -7.40
CA LEU A 81 8.35 -12.03 -6.63
C LEU A 81 8.61 -13.51 -6.34
N ALA A 82 7.57 -14.29 -6.07
CA ALA A 82 7.69 -15.73 -5.89
C ALA A 82 8.06 -16.45 -7.20
N LYS A 83 7.45 -16.05 -8.32
CA LYS A 83 7.75 -16.58 -9.66
C LYS A 83 9.22 -16.39 -10.06
N TYR A 84 9.82 -15.26 -9.69
CA TYR A 84 11.24 -14.98 -9.93
C TYR A 84 12.17 -15.49 -8.82
N GLY A 85 11.66 -16.22 -7.83
CA GLY A 85 12.47 -16.81 -6.76
C GLY A 85 13.07 -15.79 -5.79
N ILE A 86 12.53 -14.57 -5.74
CA ILE A 86 13.00 -13.50 -4.85
C ILE A 86 12.54 -13.76 -3.41
N ILE A 87 11.33 -14.31 -3.26
CA ILE A 87 10.74 -14.67 -1.96
C ILE A 87 10.07 -16.04 -2.03
N GLU A 88 9.93 -16.69 -0.88
CA GLU A 88 8.93 -17.75 -0.72
C GLU A 88 7.56 -17.10 -0.46
N LYS A 89 6.52 -17.49 -1.22
CA LYS A 89 5.19 -16.87 -1.08
C LYS A 89 4.61 -17.13 0.32
N PRO A 90 4.38 -16.08 1.14
CA PRO A 90 3.92 -16.29 2.50
C PRO A 90 2.46 -16.72 2.54
N LYS A 91 2.12 -17.67 3.43
CA LYS A 91 0.72 -18.07 3.67
C LYS A 91 -0.13 -16.94 4.26
N ARG A 92 0.48 -16.05 5.04
CA ARG A 92 -0.13 -14.85 5.61
C ARG A 92 0.86 -13.70 5.58
N LEU A 93 0.42 -12.53 5.14
CA LEU A 93 1.26 -11.33 5.09
C LEU A 93 1.14 -10.55 6.41
N THR A 94 1.95 -10.90 7.41
CA THR A 94 2.04 -10.14 8.67
C THR A 94 2.85 -8.86 8.47
N LYS A 95 2.77 -7.89 9.41
CA LYS A 95 3.58 -6.66 9.37
C LYS A 95 5.08 -6.97 9.27
N SER A 96 5.57 -7.96 10.01
CA SER A 96 6.98 -8.38 9.97
C SER A 96 7.38 -8.90 8.58
N ILE A 97 6.60 -9.81 8.01
CA ILE A 97 6.85 -10.37 6.66
C ILE A 97 6.77 -9.26 5.61
N TYR A 98 5.80 -8.35 5.72
CA TYR A 98 5.67 -7.20 4.83
C TYR A 98 6.96 -6.36 4.81
N LEU A 99 7.49 -6.02 5.97
CA LEU A 99 8.71 -5.21 6.10
C LEU A 99 9.96 -5.96 5.61
N GLN A 100 10.02 -7.28 5.76
CA GLN A 100 11.10 -8.10 5.21
C GLN A 100 11.08 -8.09 3.67
N ILE A 101 9.92 -8.31 3.06
CA ILE A 101 9.77 -8.26 1.59
C ILE A 101 10.05 -6.84 1.07
N GLU A 102 9.58 -5.81 1.76
CA GLU A 102 9.88 -4.41 1.42
C GLU A 102 11.39 -4.11 1.44
N LYS A 103 12.14 -4.71 2.37
CA LYS A 103 13.61 -4.56 2.42
C LYS A 103 14.28 -5.17 1.19
N GLU A 104 13.83 -6.35 0.74
CA GLU A 104 14.36 -6.97 -0.48
C GLU A 104 14.01 -6.16 -1.73
N LEU A 105 12.78 -5.66 -1.83
CA LEU A 105 12.40 -4.75 -2.92
C LEU A 105 13.24 -3.48 -2.92
N ARG A 106 13.56 -2.92 -1.74
CA ARG A 106 14.43 -1.74 -1.64
C ARG A 106 15.83 -2.02 -2.19
N ARG A 107 16.40 -3.18 -1.85
CA ARG A 107 17.69 -3.62 -2.41
C ARG A 107 17.63 -3.75 -3.94
N ILE A 108 16.52 -4.26 -4.48
CA ILE A 108 16.32 -4.35 -5.94
C ILE A 108 16.21 -2.96 -6.56
N ALA A 109 15.45 -2.05 -5.93
CA ALA A 109 15.30 -0.67 -6.39
C ALA A 109 16.67 0.04 -6.44
N GLU A 110 17.47 -0.08 -5.39
CA GLU A 110 18.83 0.48 -5.31
C GLU A 110 19.74 -0.06 -6.42
N LEU A 111 19.73 -1.39 -6.66
CA LEU A 111 20.51 -2.01 -7.74
C LEU A 111 20.07 -1.55 -9.14
N ALA A 112 18.78 -1.26 -9.31
CA ALA A 112 18.22 -0.77 -10.57
C ALA A 112 18.34 0.76 -10.73
N GLY A 113 18.82 1.49 -9.72
CA GLY A 113 18.85 2.95 -9.72
C GLY A 113 17.47 3.59 -9.68
N LEU A 114 16.48 2.92 -9.07
CA LEU A 114 15.08 3.35 -8.97
C LEU A 114 14.70 3.62 -7.51
N ASN A 115 13.66 4.43 -7.30
CA ASN A 115 12.95 4.47 -6.01
C ASN A 115 11.84 3.39 -5.95
N MET A 116 11.22 3.22 -4.78
CA MET A 116 10.21 2.17 -4.57
C MET A 116 8.94 2.40 -5.39
N ALA A 117 8.54 3.66 -5.56
CA ALA A 117 7.37 4.00 -6.37
C ALA A 117 7.60 3.75 -7.86
N GLU A 118 8.80 4.00 -8.37
CA GLU A 118 9.19 3.67 -9.74
C GLU A 118 9.25 2.16 -9.94
N LEU A 119 9.92 1.43 -9.04
CA LEU A 119 10.00 -0.02 -9.10
C LEU A 119 8.61 -0.67 -9.13
N ASP A 120 7.67 -0.19 -8.32
CA ASP A 120 6.28 -0.65 -8.31
C ASP A 120 5.62 -0.58 -9.70
N LEU A 121 5.82 0.52 -10.44
CA LEU A 121 5.28 0.67 -11.79
C LEU A 121 5.87 -0.33 -12.77
N TYR A 122 7.19 -0.61 -12.67
CA TYR A 122 7.85 -1.61 -13.49
C TYR A 122 7.37 -3.03 -13.18
N LEU A 123 7.25 -3.39 -11.90
CA LEU A 123 6.74 -4.71 -11.49
C LEU A 123 5.31 -4.92 -11.98
N TRP A 124 4.45 -3.90 -11.88
CA TRP A 124 3.10 -3.93 -12.44
C TRP A 124 3.07 -4.12 -13.96
N TYR A 125 3.95 -3.42 -14.67
CA TYR A 125 4.08 -3.56 -16.11
C TYR A 125 4.54 -4.97 -16.50
N MET A 126 5.50 -5.55 -15.77
CA MET A 126 5.97 -6.92 -15.99
C MET A 126 4.87 -7.97 -15.77
N GLU A 127 3.99 -7.77 -14.78
CA GLU A 127 2.93 -8.71 -14.46
C GLU A 127 1.71 -8.58 -15.37
N THR A 128 1.34 -7.36 -15.76
CA THR A 128 0.04 -7.09 -16.42
C THR A 128 0.12 -6.49 -17.82
N GLY A 129 1.31 -6.06 -18.25
CA GLY A 129 1.51 -5.30 -19.49
C GLY A 129 0.90 -3.89 -19.47
N LYS A 130 0.44 -3.41 -18.31
CA LYS A 130 -0.20 -2.10 -18.14
C LYS A 130 0.40 -1.37 -16.95
N ILE A 131 0.39 -0.05 -17.02
CA ILE A 131 0.71 0.83 -15.88
C ILE A 131 -0.62 1.29 -15.29
N LEU A 132 -0.88 0.93 -14.02
CA LEU A 132 -2.07 1.33 -13.27
C LEU A 132 -1.68 2.26 -12.11
N LYS A 133 -2.66 2.92 -11.48
CA LYS A 133 -2.48 3.76 -10.28
C LYS A 133 -3.61 3.57 -9.28
#